data_AF-A0A522QDB6-F1
#
_entry.id   AF-A0A522QDB6-F1
#
_cell.length_a   1.000
_cell.length_b   1.000
_cell.length_c   1.000
_cell.angle_alpha   90.00
_cell.angle_beta   90.00
_cell.angle_gamma   90.00
#
_symmetry.space_group_name_H-M   'P 1'
#
loop_
_entity.id
_entity.type
_entity.pdbx_description
1 polymer ?
#
loop_
_entity_poly.entity_id
_entity_poly.type
_entity_poly.pdbx_seq_one_letter_code
_entity_poly.pdbx_strand_id
1 'polypeptide(L)'
;MIIPRDMADLYLAPVVLSLEEQLRELGRLEPEELASRLALESGLPDWTRSWRERTLTDTLRHGTRLHGWELSVEGSGLRVENRRHSVVIALPETVRAYLSRPVQHQPAQG
;
A
#
# COMPACT_ATOMS: atom_id res chain seq x y z
N MET A 1 -31.88 -15.48 7.91
CA MET A 1 -30.59 -15.69 7.21
C MET A 1 -30.28 -14.40 6.46
N ILE A 2 -29.28 -13.63 6.91
CA ILE A 2 -28.89 -12.39 6.24
C ILE A 2 -27.92 -12.79 5.13
N ILE A 3 -28.37 -12.75 3.88
CA ILE A 3 -27.49 -12.90 2.74
C ILE A 3 -26.80 -11.54 2.56
N PRO A 4 -25.45 -11.47 2.62
CA PRO A 4 -24.74 -10.24 2.33
C PRO A 4 -25.07 -9.79 0.91
N ARG A 5 -25.48 -8.52 0.74
CA ARG A 5 -25.77 -7.98 -0.60
C ARG A 5 -24.51 -7.77 -1.44
N ASP A 6 -23.34 -7.72 -0.80
CA ASP A 6 -22.03 -7.70 -1.43
C ASP A 6 -21.10 -8.65 -0.66
N MET A 7 -20.48 -9.60 -1.36
CA MET A 7 -19.59 -10.56 -0.73
C MET A 7 -18.28 -9.91 -0.28
N ALA A 8 -17.86 -8.79 -0.88
CA ALA A 8 -16.65 -8.07 -0.48
C ALA A 8 -16.75 -7.54 0.96
N ASP A 9 -17.95 -7.17 1.41
CA ASP A 9 -18.20 -6.64 2.76
C ASP A 9 -17.83 -7.64 3.86
N LEU A 10 -17.97 -8.94 3.58
CA LEU A 10 -17.58 -10.00 4.52
C LEU A 10 -16.06 -10.10 4.73
N TYR A 11 -15.28 -9.55 3.80
CA TYR A 11 -13.82 -9.64 3.83
C TYR A 11 -13.13 -8.39 4.38
N LEU A 12 -13.87 -7.38 4.85
CA LEU A 12 -13.25 -6.16 5.40
C LEU A 12 -12.24 -6.50 6.50
N ALA A 13 -12.68 -7.22 7.54
CA ALA A 13 -11.82 -7.56 8.68
C ALA A 13 -10.56 -8.34 8.27
N PRO A 14 -10.62 -9.46 7.51
CA PRO A 14 -9.41 -10.17 7.11
C PRO A 14 -8.50 -9.35 6.18
N VAL A 15 -9.06 -8.54 5.28
CA VAL A 15 -8.26 -7.67 4.40
C VAL A 15 -7.51 -6.62 5.22
N VAL A 16 -8.20 -5.90 6.12
CA VAL A 16 -7.58 -4.88 6.97
C VAL A 16 -6.48 -5.47 7.84
N LEU A 17 -6.74 -6.60 8.52
CA LEU A 17 -5.74 -7.24 9.37
C LEU A 17 -4.49 -7.69 8.59
N SER A 18 -4.68 -8.19 7.37
CA SER A 18 -3.55 -8.60 6.52
C SER A 18 -2.72 -7.40 6.08
N LEU A 19 -3.37 -6.28 5.72
CA LEU A 19 -2.71 -5.04 5.34
C LEU A 19 -1.99 -4.39 6.53
N GLU A 20 -2.59 -4.39 7.72
CA GLU A 20 -1.96 -3.87 8.93
C GLU A 20 -0.70 -4.66 9.30
N GLU A 21 -0.74 -5.98 9.18
CA GLU A 21 0.44 -6.81 9.44
C GLU A 21 1.55 -6.53 8.41
N GLN A 22 1.22 -6.43 7.12
CA GLN A 22 2.20 -6.07 6.10
C GLN A 22 2.80 -4.69 6.30
N LEU A 23 1.96 -3.69 6.59
CA LEU A 23 2.43 -2.35 6.92
C LEU A 23 3.33 -2.37 8.16
N ARG A 24 3.00 -3.17 9.17
CA ARG A 24 3.84 -3.33 10.36
C ARG A 24 5.20 -3.91 10.02
N GLU A 25 5.28 -4.93 9.18
CA GLU A 25 6.56 -5.49 8.73
C GLU A 25 7.38 -4.50 7.91
N LEU A 26 6.75 -3.79 6.97
CA LEU A 26 7.42 -2.73 6.20
C LEU A 26 7.90 -1.59 7.10
N GLY A 27 7.13 -1.25 8.13
CA GLY A 27 7.45 -0.21 9.10
C GLY A 27 8.66 -0.52 9.98
N ARG A 28 9.08 -1.80 10.07
CA ARG A 28 10.26 -2.23 10.83
C ARG A 28 11.56 -2.15 10.03
N LEU A 29 11.48 -1.99 8.72
CA LEU A 29 12.66 -1.93 7.86
C LEU A 29 13.35 -0.58 7.98
N GLU A 30 14.66 -0.56 7.79
CA GLU A 30 15.40 0.69 7.65
C GLU A 30 15.04 1.38 6.31
N PRO A 31 15.19 2.71 6.19
CA PRO A 31 14.72 3.44 5.02
C PRO A 31 15.23 2.90 3.67
N GLU A 32 16.51 2.57 3.55
CA GLU A 32 17.08 2.05 2.30
C GLU A 32 16.61 0.63 1.98
N GLU A 33 16.46 -0.19 3.02
CA GLU A 33 15.95 -1.56 2.91
C GLU A 33 14.48 -1.55 2.46
N LEU A 34 13.66 -0.68 3.04
CA LEU A 34 12.26 -0.49 2.63
C LEU A 34 12.15 -0.14 1.15
N ALA A 35 12.94 0.84 0.69
CA ALA A 35 12.90 1.27 -0.71
C ALA A 35 13.33 0.15 -1.66
N SER A 36 14.40 -0.56 -1.32
CA SER A 36 14.90 -1.69 -2.10
C SER A 36 13.85 -2.80 -2.19
N ARG A 37 13.24 -3.16 -1.05
CA ARG A 37 12.20 -4.19 -1.00
C ARG A 37 10.97 -3.82 -1.84
N LEU A 38 10.47 -2.59 -1.70
CA LEU A 38 9.31 -2.12 -2.47
C LEU A 38 9.59 -2.09 -3.98
N ALA A 39 10.78 -1.64 -4.38
CA ALA A 39 11.18 -1.64 -5.80
C ALA A 39 11.28 -3.07 -6.37
N LEU A 40 11.81 -4.03 -5.59
CA LEU A 40 11.91 -5.43 -6.00
C LEU A 40 10.54 -6.12 -6.10
N GLU A 41 9.66 -5.92 -5.11
CA GLU A 41 8.36 -6.60 -5.06
C GLU A 41 7.33 -6.05 -6.08
N SER A 42 7.41 -4.76 -6.40
CA SER A 42 6.52 -4.14 -7.41
C SER A 42 7.10 -4.15 -8.83
N GLY A 43 8.43 -4.22 -8.97
CA GLY A 43 9.11 -4.01 -10.25
C GLY A 43 8.96 -2.60 -10.81
N LEU A 44 8.51 -1.63 -10.01
CA LEU A 44 8.27 -0.26 -10.40
C LEU A 44 9.38 0.68 -9.91
N PRO A 45 9.67 1.77 -10.66
CA PRO A 45 10.55 2.82 -10.17
C PRO A 45 9.92 3.57 -8.99
N ASP A 46 10.74 4.30 -8.22
CA ASP A 46 10.32 5.06 -7.02
C ASP A 46 10.69 6.57 -7.11
N TRP A 47 10.93 7.07 -8.34
CA TRP A 47 11.48 8.40 -8.59
C TRP A 47 10.58 9.56 -8.13
N THR A 48 9.28 9.41 -8.35
CA THR A 48 8.28 10.42 -7.99
C THR A 48 7.39 9.90 -6.88
N ARG A 49 6.70 10.82 -6.18
CA ARG A 49 5.71 10.44 -5.17
C ARG A 49 4.64 9.50 -5.74
N SER A 50 4.08 9.80 -6.90
CA SER A 50 3.05 8.96 -7.52
C SER A 50 3.57 7.57 -7.88
N TRP A 51 4.84 7.47 -8.31
CA TRP A 51 5.48 6.18 -8.49
C TRP A 51 5.61 5.43 -7.17
N ARG A 52 6.07 6.08 -6.10
CA ARG A 52 6.18 5.46 -4.76
C ARG A 52 4.85 4.99 -4.19
N GLU A 53 3.78 5.78 -4.35
CA GLU A 53 2.43 5.40 -3.94
C GLU A 53 1.96 4.16 -4.71
N ARG A 54 2.26 4.10 -6.02
CA ARG A 54 1.99 2.93 -6.85
C ARG A 54 2.82 1.71 -6.43
N THR A 55 4.13 1.86 -6.24
CA THR A 55 5.04 0.82 -5.74
C THR A 55 4.55 0.24 -4.42
N LEU A 56 4.15 1.09 -3.47
CA LEU A 56 3.59 0.67 -2.18
C LEU A 56 2.28 -0.12 -2.36
N THR A 57 1.31 0.45 -3.08
CA THR A 57 -0.01 -0.18 -3.25
C THR A 57 0.07 -1.48 -4.05
N ASP A 58 0.97 -1.58 -5.02
CA ASP A 58 1.22 -2.79 -5.80
C ASP A 58 1.88 -3.89 -4.96
N THR A 59 2.86 -3.51 -4.14
CA THR A 59 3.47 -4.43 -3.16
C THR A 59 2.44 -5.01 -2.20
N LEU A 60 1.57 -4.16 -1.61
CA LEU A 60 0.51 -4.61 -0.70
C LEU A 60 -0.55 -5.48 -1.41
N ARG A 61 -0.84 -5.18 -2.70
CA ARG A 61 -1.73 -5.99 -3.55
C ARG A 61 -1.16 -7.39 -3.82
N HIS A 62 0.15 -7.51 -4.04
CA HIS A 62 0.80 -8.80 -4.24
C HIS A 62 0.84 -9.63 -2.96
N GLY A 63 1.04 -8.98 -1.81
CA GLY A 63 1.07 -9.67 -0.52
C GLY A 63 -0.30 -10.06 0.01
N THR A 64 -1.39 -9.36 -0.37
CA THR A 64 -2.71 -9.54 0.25
C THR A 64 -3.80 -9.82 -0.78
N ARG A 65 -4.58 -10.88 -0.55
CA ARG A 65 -5.80 -11.12 -1.34
C ARG A 65 -6.87 -10.10 -0.97
N LEU A 66 -7.12 -9.13 -1.85
CA LEU A 66 -8.01 -8.00 -1.54
C LEU A 66 -9.50 -8.25 -1.71
N HIS A 67 -9.94 -9.38 -2.27
CA HIS A 67 -11.38 -9.72 -2.34
C HIS A 67 -12.32 -8.61 -2.89
N GLY A 68 -11.87 -7.85 -3.89
CA GLY A 68 -12.64 -6.75 -4.48
C GLY A 68 -12.50 -5.40 -3.77
N TRP A 69 -11.63 -5.32 -2.77
CA TRP A 69 -11.18 -4.06 -2.18
C TRP A 69 -10.06 -3.43 -3.01
N GLU A 70 -10.05 -2.10 -3.02
CA GLU A 70 -9.06 -1.27 -3.69
C GLU A 70 -8.23 -0.50 -2.67
N LEU A 71 -6.97 -0.27 -3.02
CA LEU A 71 -6.00 0.46 -2.23
C LEU A 71 -5.62 1.75 -2.92
N SER A 72 -5.61 2.83 -2.15
CA SER A 72 -5.03 4.12 -2.55
C SER A 72 -4.33 4.78 -1.36
N VAL A 73 -3.29 5.55 -1.63
CA VAL A 73 -2.65 6.37 -0.58
C VAL A 73 -3.43 7.67 -0.46
N GLU A 74 -3.78 8.05 0.76
CA GLU A 74 -4.50 9.29 1.05
C GLU A 74 -3.91 9.97 2.28
N GLY A 75 -3.33 11.15 2.09
CA GLY A 75 -2.68 11.89 3.16
C GLY A 75 -1.55 11.09 3.81
N SER A 76 -1.72 10.76 5.10
CA SER A 76 -0.79 9.95 5.90
C SER A 76 -1.25 8.49 6.07
N GLY A 77 -2.28 8.07 5.33
CA GLY A 77 -2.91 6.76 5.45
C GLY A 77 -3.00 5.98 4.14
N LEU A 78 -3.35 4.71 4.27
CA LEU A 78 -3.78 3.83 3.19
C LEU A 78 -5.30 3.72 3.25
N ARG A 79 -5.98 4.24 2.24
CA ARG A 79 -7.40 4.03 2.04
C ARG A 79 -7.62 2.64 1.45
N VAL A 80 -8.52 1.89 2.08
CA VAL A 80 -8.98 0.56 1.69
C VAL A 80 -10.47 0.65 1.48
N GLU A 81 -10.92 0.51 0.24
CA GLU A 81 -12.31 0.75 -0.09
C GLU A 81 -12.91 -0.27 -1.05
N ASN A 82 -14.22 -0.40 -0.98
CA ASN A 82 -15.02 -1.08 -1.99
C ASN A 82 -16.17 -0.15 -2.41
N ARG A 83 -17.16 -0.67 -3.14
CA ARG A 83 -18.29 0.15 -3.64
C ARG A 83 -19.15 0.81 -2.55
N ARG A 84 -19.09 0.35 -1.31
CA ARG A 84 -20.01 0.74 -0.22
C ARG A 84 -19.29 1.27 1.01
N HIS A 85 -18.07 0.81 1.28
CA HIS A 85 -17.34 1.08 2.50
C HIS A 85 -15.93 1.56 2.19
N SER A 86 -15.42 2.41 3.06
CA SER A 86 -14.06 2.91 2.98
C SER A 86 -13.50 3.02 4.39
N VAL A 87 -12.26 2.55 4.59
CA VAL A 87 -11.53 2.66 5.85
C VAL A 87 -10.12 3.18 5.54
N VAL A 88 -9.55 3.94 6.47
CA VAL A 88 -8.18 4.45 6.35
C VAL A 88 -7.33 3.81 7.45
N ILE A 89 -6.26 3.14 7.03
CA ILE A 89 -5.24 2.56 7.90
C ILE A 89 -4.08 3.55 7.99
N ALA A 90 -3.60 3.85 9.20
CA ALA A 90 -2.46 4.73 9.36
C ALA A 90 -1.18 4.09 8.79
N LEU A 91 -0.42 4.84 7.99
CA LEU A 91 0.88 4.36 7.51
C LEU A 91 1.94 4.47 8.62
N PRO A 92 2.84 3.48 8.78
CA PRO A 92 4.01 3.61 9.65
C PRO A 92 4.89 4.80 9.27
N GLU A 93 5.61 5.38 10.24
CA GLU A 93 6.46 6.56 10.00
C GLU A 93 7.51 6.33 8.91
N THR A 94 8.17 5.17 8.91
CA THR A 94 9.15 4.79 7.88
C THR A 94 8.53 4.80 6.48
N VAL A 95 7.29 4.31 6.35
CA VAL A 95 6.55 4.31 5.08
C VAL A 95 6.17 5.73 4.66
N ARG A 96 5.73 6.57 5.60
CA ARG A 96 5.45 7.99 5.33
C ARG A 96 6.70 8.75 4.88
N ALA A 97 7.83 8.50 5.52
CA ALA A 97 9.11 9.09 5.17
C ALA A 97 9.55 8.66 3.76
N TYR A 98 9.38 7.38 3.41
CA TYR A 98 9.63 6.87 2.05
C TYR A 98 8.78 7.61 1.01
N LEU A 99 7.47 7.74 1.21
CA LEU A 99 6.58 8.44 0.28
C LEU A 99 6.97 9.92 0.08
N SER A 100 7.48 10.55 1.14
CA SER A 100 7.82 11.97 1.20
C SER A 100 9.23 12.30 0.70
N ARG A 101 9.99 11.31 0.21
CA ARG A 101 11.33 11.54 -0.33
C ARG A 101 11.32 12.59 -1.45
N PRO A 102 12.40 13.39 -1.58
CA PRO A 102 12.53 14.30 -2.71
C PRO A 102 12.46 13.52 -4.04
N VAL A 103 11.96 14.19 -5.09
CA VAL A 103 11.92 13.59 -6.43
C VAL A 103 13.35 13.31 -6.87
N GLN A 104 13.60 12.06 -7.25
CA GLN A 104 14.88 11.67 -7.84
C GLN A 104 14.78 11.81 -9.35
N HIS A 105 15.81 12.37 -9.99
CA HIS A 105 15.84 12.45 -11.44
C HIS A 105 16.12 11.07 -12.02
N GLN A 106 15.27 10.64 -12.95
CA GLN A 106 15.46 9.42 -13.72
C GLN A 106 16.85 9.47 -14.38
N PRO A 107 17.70 8.43 -14.23
CA PRO A 107 18.95 8.39 -14.96
C PRO A 107 18.61 8.45 -16.46
N ALA A 108 19.14 9.47 -17.14
CA ALA A 108 19.00 9.61 -18.58
C ALA A 108 19.50 8.31 -19.21
N GLN A 109 18.60 7.59 -19.88
CA GLN A 109 19.00 6.40 -20.63
C GLN A 109 19.94 6.85 -21.74
N GLY A 110 21.21 6.46 -21.61
CA GLY A 110 22.23 6.63 -22.64
C GLY A 110 22.11 5.59 -23.74
#